data_AF-A0A2W2NXG6-F1
#
_entry.id   AF-A0A2W2NXG6-F1
#
_cell.length_a   1.000
_cell.length_b   1.000
_cell.length_c   1.000
_cell.angle_alpha   90.00
_cell.angle_beta   90.00
_cell.angle_gamma   90.00
#
_symmetry.space_group_name_H-M   'P 1'
#
loop_
_entity.id
_entity.type
_entity.pdbx_description
1 polymer ?
#
loop_
_entity_poly.entity_id
_entity_poly.type
_entity_poly.pdbx_seq_one_letter_code
_entity_poly.pdbx_strand_id
1 'polypeptide(L)'
;MMTLTAQMSSNGGPWRLYVALLGATQWPTFRWERPGPVPTVAERRKVLAALGYEVAPGAEWSWLEDSRDPDDDATPVVLIAAVAVRPREAVPA
;
A
#
# COMPACT_ATOMS: atom_id res chain seq x y z
N MET A 1 2.15 -13.10 -16.06
CA MET A 1 1.65 -11.71 -15.94
C MET A 1 2.61 -10.95 -15.06
N MET A 2 3.05 -9.74 -15.46
CA MET A 2 3.86 -8.90 -14.59
C MET A 2 3.00 -8.35 -13.47
N THR A 3 3.43 -8.55 -12.22
CA THR A 3 2.81 -7.95 -11.04
C THR A 3 3.51 -6.64 -10.71
N LEU A 4 2.77 -5.74 -10.08
CA LEU A 4 3.26 -4.50 -9.49
C LEU A 4 3.27 -4.66 -7.97
N THR A 5 3.93 -3.74 -7.27
CA THR A 5 3.90 -3.71 -5.81
C THR A 5 2.97 -2.61 -5.33
N ALA A 6 1.92 -2.99 -4.59
CA ALA A 6 1.22 -2.05 -3.74
C ALA A 6 1.91 -1.98 -2.39
N GLN A 7 2.11 -0.78 -1.87
CA GLN A 7 2.61 -0.55 -0.52
C GLN A 7 1.60 0.25 0.29
N MET A 8 1.59 0.01 1.60
CA MET A 8 0.88 0.78 2.59
C MET A 8 1.88 1.27 3.63
N SER A 9 1.78 2.52 4.09
CA SER A 9 2.69 3.05 5.11
C SER A 9 1.99 3.97 6.10
N SER A 10 2.49 3.99 7.34
CA SER A 10 2.14 4.96 8.38
C SER A 10 3.33 5.20 9.30
N ASN A 11 3.52 6.45 9.69
CA ASN A 11 4.50 6.90 10.69
C ASN A 11 3.81 7.30 12.01
N GLY A 12 2.71 6.62 12.35
CA GLY A 12 1.81 7.00 13.46
C GLY A 12 0.67 7.95 13.05
N GLY A 13 0.75 8.53 11.85
CA GLY A 13 -0.32 9.31 11.24
C GLY A 13 -1.28 8.49 10.36
N PRO A 14 -2.10 9.15 9.53
CA PRO A 14 -3.00 8.45 8.62
C PRO A 14 -2.29 7.59 7.59
N TRP A 15 -2.83 6.38 7.40
CA TRP A 15 -2.30 5.41 6.46
C TRP A 15 -2.39 5.93 5.02
N ARG A 16 -1.39 5.57 4.22
CA ARG A 16 -1.37 5.77 2.77
C ARG A 16 -1.17 4.44 2.09
N LEU A 17 -1.92 4.17 1.02
CA LEU A 17 -1.73 3.03 0.14
C LEU A 17 -1.45 3.54 -1.27
N TYR A 18 -0.40 3.02 -1.91
CA TYR A 18 -0.01 3.41 -3.26
C TYR A 18 0.51 2.21 -4.05
N VAL A 19 0.47 2.31 -5.38
CA VAL A 19 1.04 1.29 -6.30
C VAL A 19 2.29 1.84 -6.95
N ALA A 20 3.43 1.20 -6.69
CA ALA A 20 4.73 1.63 -7.20
C ALA A 20 4.81 1.40 -8.71
N LEU A 21 4.98 2.48 -9.46
CA LEU A 21 5.14 2.47 -10.92
C LEU A 21 6.52 3.05 -11.26
N LEU A 22 7.46 2.19 -11.65
CA LEU A 22 8.82 2.62 -11.98
C LEU A 22 8.79 3.57 -13.19
N GLY A 23 9.40 4.75 -13.05
CA GLY A 23 9.46 5.78 -14.10
C GLY A 23 8.24 6.71 -14.17
N ALA A 24 7.18 6.47 -13.38
CA ALA A 24 6.05 7.40 -13.29
C ALA A 24 6.35 8.54 -12.31
N THR A 25 5.94 9.76 -12.65
CA THR A 25 6.06 10.95 -11.79
C THR A 25 5.05 10.97 -10.65
N GLN A 26 3.93 10.26 -10.81
CA GLN A 26 2.87 10.14 -9.80
C GLN A 26 2.40 8.70 -9.74
N TRP A 27 2.24 8.20 -8.53
CA TRP A 27 1.72 6.86 -8.28
C TRP A 27 0.25 6.92 -7.89
N PRO A 28 -0.59 5.97 -8.35
CA PRO A 28 -1.95 5.80 -7.84
C PRO A 28 -1.89 5.67 -6.32
N THR A 29 -2.53 6.60 -5.61
CA THR A 29 -2.38 6.75 -4.17
C THR A 29 -3.72 7.05 -3.53
N PHE A 30 -3.95 6.46 -2.37
CA PHE A 30 -5.07 6.75 -1.49
C PHE A 30 -4.57 7.01 -0.07
N ARG A 31 -5.14 8.00 0.60
CA ARG A 31 -4.85 8.32 1.99
C ARG A 31 -6.13 8.23 2.80
N TRP A 32 -6.14 7.42 3.85
CA TRP A 32 -7.23 7.46 4.83
C TRP A 32 -7.17 8.77 5.61
N GLU A 33 -8.31 9.29 6.03
CA GLU A 33 -8.37 10.56 6.81
C GLU A 33 -8.19 10.34 8.32
N ARG A 34 -8.01 9.08 8.75
CA ARG A 34 -7.86 8.70 10.16
C ARG A 34 -6.51 7.98 10.40
N PRO A 35 -5.87 8.21 11.56
CA PRO A 35 -4.63 7.52 11.93
C PRO A 35 -4.84 6.05 12.29
N GLY A 36 -6.03 5.71 12.80
CA GLY A 36 -6.38 4.34 13.20
C GLY A 36 -7.88 4.06 13.09
N PRO A 37 -8.29 2.79 13.23
CA PRO A 37 -7.42 1.61 13.34
C PRO A 37 -6.67 1.32 12.02
N VAL A 38 -5.69 0.42 12.06
CA VAL A 38 -5.00 -0.08 10.86
C VAL A 38 -6.04 -0.55 9.84
N PRO A 39 -5.99 -0.14 8.55
CA PRO A 39 -6.98 -0.53 7.56
C PRO A 39 -7.12 -2.04 7.46
N THR A 40 -8.35 -2.53 7.45
CA THR A 40 -8.63 -3.96 7.30
C THR A 40 -8.27 -4.45 5.90
N VAL A 41 -8.11 -5.77 5.72
CA VAL A 41 -7.88 -6.35 4.38
C VAL A 41 -9.00 -6.00 3.40
N ALA A 42 -10.25 -5.93 3.87
CA ALA A 42 -11.40 -5.54 3.05
C ALA A 42 -11.28 -4.09 2.55
N GLU A 43 -10.91 -3.15 3.43
CA GLU A 43 -10.68 -1.76 3.05
C GLU A 43 -9.52 -1.60 2.07
N ARG A 44 -8.42 -2.33 2.28
CA ARG A 44 -7.28 -2.35 1.35
C ARG A 44 -7.69 -2.83 -0.03
N ARG A 45 -8.47 -3.91 -0.12
CA ARG A 45 -9.00 -4.43 -1.40
C ARG A 45 -9.94 -3.42 -2.07
N LYS A 46 -10.81 -2.75 -1.32
CA LYS A 46 -11.71 -1.71 -1.83
C LYS A 46 -10.91 -0.55 -2.43
N VAL A 47 -9.88 -0.09 -1.73
CA VAL A 47 -9.01 0.99 -2.19
C VAL A 47 -8.22 0.57 -3.43
N LEU A 48 -7.61 -0.62 -3.44
CA LEU A 48 -6.92 -1.14 -4.62
C LEU A 48 -7.86 -1.19 -5.83
N ALA A 49 -9.08 -1.70 -5.65
CA ALA A 49 -10.08 -1.74 -6.72
C ALA A 49 -10.43 -0.34 -7.24
N ALA A 50 -10.56 0.65 -6.35
CA ALA A 50 -10.79 2.05 -6.73
C ALA A 50 -9.58 2.67 -7.47
N LEU A 51 -8.37 2.19 -7.19
CA LEU A 51 -7.15 2.56 -7.92
C LEU A 51 -6.95 1.75 -9.22
N GLY A 52 -7.83 0.81 -9.55
CA GLY A 52 -7.76 0.00 -10.78
C GLY A 52 -6.93 -1.29 -10.64
N TYR A 53 -6.68 -1.76 -9.42
CA TYR A 53 -5.85 -2.93 -9.14
C TYR A 53 -6.58 -3.97 -8.30
N GLU A 54 -6.08 -5.20 -8.36
CA GLU A 54 -6.47 -6.28 -7.46
C GLU A 54 -5.22 -7.02 -6.96
N VAL A 55 -5.33 -7.64 -5.79
CA VAL A 55 -4.25 -8.47 -5.23
C VAL A 55 -4.00 -9.65 -6.16
N ALA A 56 -2.73 -9.90 -6.48
CA ALA A 56 -2.36 -11.03 -7.32
C ALA A 56 -2.76 -12.37 -6.64
N PRO A 57 -3.17 -13.40 -7.40
CA PRO A 57 -3.53 -14.69 -6.82
C PRO A 57 -2.40 -15.24 -5.95
N GLY A 58 -2.74 -15.66 -4.72
CA GLY A 58 -1.77 -16.19 -3.75
C GLY A 58 -0.83 -15.16 -3.12
N ALA A 59 -0.94 -13.87 -3.47
CA ALA A 59 -0.10 -12.84 -2.85
C ALA A 59 -0.58 -12.51 -1.43
N GLU A 60 0.38 -12.42 -0.52
CA GLU A 60 0.16 -12.09 0.88
C GLU A 60 0.74 -10.71 1.21
N TRP A 61 0.19 -10.09 2.24
CA TRP A 61 0.75 -8.85 2.77
C TRP A 61 1.96 -9.17 3.62
N SER A 62 3.13 -8.72 3.17
CA SER A 62 4.35 -8.69 3.98
C SER A 62 4.38 -7.41 4.79
N TRP A 63 4.78 -7.49 6.05
CA TRP A 63 4.90 -6.35 6.96
C TRP A 63 6.36 -6.17 7.38
N LEU A 64 6.78 -4.91 7.45
CA LEU A 64 8.10 -4.52 7.92
C LEU A 64 8.04 -3.15 8.61
N GLU A 65 9.09 -2.88 9.37
CA GLU A 65 9.33 -1.58 9.99
C GLU A 65 10.57 -0.95 9.36
N ASP A 66 10.58 0.37 9.27
CA ASP A 66 11.72 1.15 8.78
C ASP A 66 11.95 2.36 9.69
N SER A 67 13.19 2.86 9.78
CA SER A 67 13.49 4.10 10.50
C SER A 67 13.87 5.20 9.51
N ARG A 68 13.34 6.41 9.73
CA ARG A 68 13.75 7.59 8.95
C ARG A 68 15.15 8.08 9.32
N ASP A 69 15.59 7.75 10.53
CA ASP A 69 16.93 8.00 11.02
C ASP A 69 17.44 6.71 11.67
N PRO A 70 18.23 5.89 10.95
CA PRO A 70 18.69 4.60 11.45
C PRO A 70 19.76 4.72 12.54
N ASP A 71 20.32 5.92 12.75
CA ASP A 71 21.36 6.18 13.76
C ASP A 71 20.78 6.73 15.08
N ASP A 72 19.46 7.00 15.13
CA ASP A 72 18.74 7.49 16.31
C ASP A 72 17.67 6.49 16.78
N ASP A 73 17.98 5.74 17.84
CA ASP A 73 17.08 4.75 18.45
C ASP A 73 15.79 5.35 19.04
N ALA A 74 15.71 6.68 19.22
CA ALA A 74 14.49 7.36 19.69
C ALA A 74 13.53 7.71 18.54
N THR A 75 13.95 7.56 17.28
CA THR A 75 13.12 7.91 16.12
C THR A 75 11.95 6.91 15.98
N PRO A 76 10.69 7.38 15.91
CA PRO A 76 9.56 6.49 15.68
C PRO A 76 9.65 5.78 14.34
N VAL A 77 9.44 4.46 14.36
CA VAL A 77 9.41 3.63 13.15
C VAL A 77 8.25 3.99 12.22
N VAL A 78 8.46 3.73 10.93
CA VAL A 78 7.45 3.72 9.89
C VAL A 78 7.01 2.29 9.68
N LEU A 79 5.73 2.01 9.86
CA LEU A 79 5.14 0.72 9.54
C LEU A 79 4.86 0.67 8.04
N ILE A 80 5.34 -0.37 7.38
CA ILE A 80 5.17 -0.58 5.94
C ILE A 80 4.57 -1.97 5.72
N ALA A 81 3.61 -2.06 4.79
CA ALA A 81 3.08 -3.31 4.29
C ALA A 81 3.17 -3.34 2.78
N ALA A 82 3.51 -4.49 2.19
CA ALA A 82 3.60 -4.64 0.74
C ALA A 82 2.85 -5.89 0.26
N VAL A 83 2.28 -5.82 -0.94
CA VAL A 83 1.64 -6.96 -1.61
C VAL A 83 1.79 -6.86 -3.12
N ALA A 84 1.91 -8.00 -3.79
CA ALA A 84 1.86 -8.05 -5.25
C ALA A 84 0.42 -7.80 -5.75
N VAL A 85 0.28 -6.92 -6.73
CA VAL A 85 -1.00 -6.58 -7.37
C VAL A 85 -0.90 -6.72 -8.88
N ARG A 86 -2.05 -6.80 -9.54
CA ARG A 86 -2.19 -6.73 -11.00
C ARG A 86 -3.26 -5.72 -11.37
N PRO A 87 -3.19 -5.11 -12.57
CA PRO A 87 -4.30 -4.32 -13.09
C PRO A 87 -5.58 -5.16 -13.08
N ARG A 88 -6.68 -4.56 -12.68
CA ARG A 88 -7.99 -5.19 -12.76
C ARG A 88 -8.47 -5.13 -14.20
N GLU A 89 -8.92 -6.25 -14.75
CA GLU A 89 -9.60 -6.24 -16.04
C GLU A 89 -10.90 -5.43 -15.93
N ALA A 90 -11.15 -4.55 -16.90
CA ALA A 90 -12.43 -3.87 -16.98
C ALA A 90 -13.52 -4.92 -17.18
N VAL A 91 -14.53 -4.92 -16.32
CA VAL A 91 -15.72 -5.74 -16.57
C VAL A 91 -16.48 -5.03 -17.69
N PRO A 92 -16.62 -5.62 -18.90
CA PRO A 92 -17.48 -5.04 -19.92
C PRO A 92 -18.91 -4.99 -19.38
N ALA A 93 -19.57 -3.85 -19.60
CA ALA A 93 -20.92 -3.55 -19.13
C ALA A 93 -21.98 -4.50 -19.67
#